data_AF-A0A1Z5L5L9-F1
#
_entry.id   AF-A0A1Z5L5L9-F1
#
_cell.length_a   1.000
_cell.length_b   1.000
_cell.length_c   1.000
_cell.angle_alpha   90.00
_cell.angle_beta   90.00
_cell.angle_gamma   90.00
#
_symmetry.space_group_name_H-M   'P 1'
#
loop_
_entity.id
_entity.type
_entity.pdbx_description
1 polymer ?
#
loop_
_entity_poly.entity_id
_entity_poly.type
_entity_poly.pdbx_seq_one_letter_code
_entity_poly.pdbx_strand_id
1 'polypeptide(L)'
;MPNNEVTLNGNLSTDDKGIKAWEWTKSSDTSDQRVDMEGTTSPYLHLSNMEVGVYKFGLKVTDTADQTSQAEVHVFVKPASNSAPTANAGPDIKVSLPLEKPVFLDSSGSTDDVGIVAWRWRQISGPKPSKLEGEKTSICKVSALVPGEYKFQLNVTDASNLTSTDNVTVTVIQNSNAAPKANAGGDKTIYLPADVVSLNGSGSTDEVEVVAWHWTRDPSSLAAGKVLENSSYSSTLRLADMIPGRYMFTLTVWDAQGASGKDTTSLIVKPPRDLLDHVELLLNVDVQTFTQEQLDTLLKQLELLLHDGEPVSVTLIELSHQQDTMRVRIVFVAEGGATPKQIKGTTVVSRLKKRLRSHSALLDWEVLRIDTLVCQNQCSAHGSCDVYTKQCVCEAFWMEDLFRSYLGDKESNCDWSVLYVIIVSFLVLTVLSASVWGLACFCSQMKFQRPRKRNNYTLLRDTRDTDKDGVDLIPRGKAQTSSLMVSDSDSDTAFEMRARPSVAVKPLHGARNGIPNGDTTLHRIRT
;
A
#
# COMPACT_ATOMS: atom_id res chain seq x y z
N MET A 1 11.38 -4.04 -71.39
CA MET A 1 11.56 -5.38 -71.99
C MET A 1 12.35 -5.22 -73.27
N PRO A 2 13.28 -6.12 -73.61
CA PRO A 2 13.90 -6.13 -74.94
C PRO A 2 12.84 -6.50 -75.99
N ASN A 3 12.78 -5.77 -77.11
CA ASN A 3 12.04 -6.25 -78.28
C ASN A 3 12.77 -7.47 -78.84
N ASN A 4 12.16 -8.64 -78.70
CA ASN A 4 12.59 -9.91 -79.29
C ASN A 4 11.95 -10.16 -80.67
N GLU A 5 11.39 -9.12 -81.28
CA GLU A 5 10.75 -9.11 -82.59
C GLU A 5 11.24 -7.92 -83.42
N VAL A 6 11.43 -8.12 -84.74
CA VAL A 6 11.81 -7.08 -85.69
C VAL A 6 11.38 -7.45 -87.11
N THR A 7 11.00 -6.46 -87.93
CA THR A 7 10.70 -6.68 -89.35
C THR A 7 11.81 -6.08 -90.22
N LEU A 8 12.38 -6.90 -91.10
CA LEU A 8 13.39 -6.53 -92.08
C LEU A 8 12.74 -6.24 -93.43
N ASN A 9 13.07 -5.08 -94.02
CA ASN A 9 12.40 -4.55 -95.21
C ASN A 9 13.32 -4.64 -96.44
N GLY A 10 13.00 -5.52 -97.38
CA GLY A 10 13.63 -5.65 -98.70
C GLY A 10 12.86 -4.92 -99.82
N ASN A 11 11.78 -4.21 -99.48
CA ASN A 11 10.86 -3.54 -100.41
C ASN A 11 11.47 -2.37 -101.22
N LEU A 12 12.64 -1.85 -100.81
CA LEU A 12 13.40 -0.82 -101.55
C LEU A 12 14.35 -1.39 -102.60
N SER A 13 14.37 -2.72 -102.77
CA SER A 13 15.09 -3.36 -103.88
C SER A 13 14.48 -2.92 -105.22
N THR A 14 15.31 -2.57 -106.20
CA THR A 14 14.88 -2.07 -107.51
C THR A 14 15.60 -2.79 -108.65
N ASP A 15 14.94 -2.86 -109.80
CA ASP A 15 15.41 -3.50 -111.03
C ASP A 15 14.78 -2.80 -112.26
N ASP A 16 15.42 -2.87 -113.44
CA ASP A 16 14.95 -2.19 -114.65
C ASP A 16 13.72 -2.84 -115.31
N LYS A 17 13.45 -4.11 -115.02
CA LYS A 17 12.30 -4.90 -115.50
C LYS A 17 11.44 -5.49 -114.37
N GLY A 18 11.75 -5.13 -113.13
CA GLY A 18 11.00 -5.48 -111.93
C GLY A 18 11.45 -6.80 -111.30
N ILE A 19 11.24 -6.87 -109.98
CA ILE A 19 11.66 -8.00 -109.15
C ILE A 19 10.56 -9.07 -109.14
N LYS A 20 10.96 -10.32 -109.43
CA LYS A 20 10.12 -11.51 -109.53
C LYS A 20 10.03 -12.28 -108.21
N ALA A 21 11.11 -12.31 -107.42
CA ALA A 21 11.17 -13.04 -106.16
C ALA A 21 12.13 -12.41 -105.15
N TRP A 22 11.79 -12.54 -103.87
CA TRP A 22 12.65 -12.32 -102.71
C TRP A 22 12.91 -13.68 -102.05
N GLU A 23 14.10 -13.89 -101.53
CA GLU A 23 14.50 -15.10 -100.81
C GLU A 23 15.38 -14.69 -99.63
N TRP A 24 14.86 -14.89 -98.41
CA TRP A 24 15.57 -14.60 -97.17
C TRP A 24 16.17 -15.87 -96.58
N THR A 25 17.44 -15.81 -96.21
CA THR A 25 18.19 -16.92 -95.60
C THR A 25 18.89 -16.47 -94.32
N LYS A 26 18.92 -17.33 -93.30
CA LYS A 26 19.78 -17.14 -92.12
C LYS A 26 21.17 -17.69 -92.45
N SER A 27 22.23 -16.92 -92.20
CA SER A 27 23.60 -17.38 -92.48
C SER A 27 24.03 -18.51 -91.53
N SER A 28 24.65 -19.55 -92.10
CA SER A 28 25.17 -20.72 -91.38
C SER A 28 26.23 -20.40 -90.33
N ASP A 29 26.90 -19.25 -90.45
CA ASP A 29 27.92 -18.79 -89.50
C ASP A 29 27.31 -18.38 -88.14
N THR A 30 25.99 -18.23 -88.08
CA THR A 30 25.26 -17.95 -86.83
C THR A 30 24.77 -19.25 -86.18
N SER A 31 25.73 -19.92 -85.51
CA SER A 31 25.57 -21.12 -84.67
C SER A 31 24.23 -21.16 -83.92
N ASP A 32 23.49 -22.27 -84.09
CA ASP A 32 22.36 -22.87 -83.34
C ASP A 32 21.23 -21.99 -82.73
N GLN A 33 21.35 -20.67 -82.75
CA GLN A 33 20.38 -19.72 -82.23
C GLN A 33 19.07 -19.84 -83.01
N ARG A 34 17.99 -20.14 -82.31
CA ARG A 34 16.65 -20.20 -82.88
C ARG A 34 16.16 -18.78 -83.15
N VAL A 35 15.33 -18.67 -84.18
CA VAL A 35 14.59 -17.47 -84.57
C VAL A 35 13.46 -17.94 -85.49
N ASP A 36 12.26 -17.47 -85.22
CA ASP A 36 11.10 -17.77 -86.04
C ASP A 36 11.06 -16.76 -87.19
N MET A 37 10.93 -17.24 -88.43
CA MET A 37 11.06 -16.45 -89.67
C MET A 37 9.79 -16.54 -90.50
N GLU A 38 9.03 -15.45 -90.58
CA GLU A 38 7.80 -15.34 -91.38
C GLU A 38 7.98 -14.41 -92.58
N GLY A 39 7.39 -14.76 -93.73
CA GLY A 39 7.51 -13.96 -94.95
C GLY A 39 8.84 -14.12 -95.69
N THR A 40 9.52 -15.26 -95.56
CA THR A 40 10.85 -15.53 -96.15
C THR A 40 10.93 -15.42 -97.68
N THR A 41 9.80 -15.45 -98.39
CA THR A 41 9.70 -15.22 -99.85
C THR A 41 9.12 -13.86 -100.23
N SER A 42 9.00 -12.95 -99.26
CA SER A 42 8.32 -11.65 -99.38
C SER A 42 9.29 -10.47 -99.22
N PRO A 43 8.94 -9.26 -99.69
CA PRO A 43 9.72 -8.04 -99.45
C PRO A 43 9.78 -7.61 -97.97
N TYR A 44 9.03 -8.28 -97.09
CA TYR A 44 9.07 -8.10 -95.64
C TYR A 44 9.32 -9.43 -94.94
N LEU A 45 10.39 -9.51 -94.16
CA LEU A 45 10.71 -10.65 -93.30
C LEU A 45 10.43 -10.27 -91.85
N HIS A 46 9.45 -10.92 -91.22
CA HIS A 46 9.19 -10.75 -89.80
C HIS A 46 9.98 -11.79 -89.02
N LEU A 47 10.72 -11.33 -88.01
CA LEU A 47 11.51 -12.14 -87.10
C LEU A 47 10.90 -12.03 -85.71
N SER A 48 10.71 -13.16 -85.05
CA SER A 48 10.20 -13.21 -83.68
C SER A 48 10.98 -14.23 -82.84
N ASN A 49 10.75 -14.19 -81.52
CA ASN A 49 11.35 -15.11 -80.55
C ASN A 49 12.90 -15.11 -80.57
N MET A 50 13.51 -13.95 -80.80
CA MET A 50 14.96 -13.82 -80.90
C MET A 50 15.65 -13.86 -79.52
N GLU A 51 16.71 -14.66 -79.40
CA GLU A 51 17.57 -14.76 -78.22
C GLU A 51 18.69 -13.70 -78.23
N VAL A 52 19.39 -13.51 -77.11
CA VAL A 52 20.53 -12.58 -77.04
C VAL A 52 21.68 -13.07 -77.93
N GLY A 53 22.07 -12.27 -78.93
CA GLY A 53 22.96 -12.74 -79.99
C GLY A 53 23.17 -11.76 -81.13
N VAL A 54 23.93 -12.21 -82.12
CA VAL A 54 24.17 -11.49 -83.38
C VAL A 54 23.71 -12.36 -84.53
N TYR A 55 22.60 -11.99 -85.14
CA TYR A 55 22.02 -12.69 -86.27
C TYR A 55 22.47 -12.05 -87.58
N LYS A 56 22.72 -12.88 -88.59
CA LYS A 56 23.04 -12.45 -89.96
C LYS A 56 22.00 -13.04 -90.92
N PHE A 57 21.34 -12.18 -91.68
CA PHE A 57 20.37 -12.57 -92.68
C PHE A 57 20.82 -12.10 -94.06
N GLY A 58 20.78 -13.00 -95.03
CA GLY A 58 21.00 -12.69 -96.45
C GLY A 58 19.66 -12.52 -97.16
N LEU A 59 19.45 -11.38 -97.80
CA LEU A 59 18.40 -11.18 -98.78
C LEU A 59 18.97 -11.43 -100.18
N LYS A 60 18.35 -12.35 -100.92
CA LYS A 60 18.56 -12.53 -102.35
C LYS A 60 17.31 -12.07 -103.10
N VAL A 61 17.50 -11.20 -104.09
CA VAL A 61 16.43 -10.76 -105.00
C VAL A 61 16.70 -11.28 -106.40
N THR A 62 15.63 -11.67 -107.11
CA THR A 62 15.69 -12.20 -108.48
C THR A 62 14.80 -11.36 -109.40
N ASP A 63 15.33 -10.91 -110.53
CA ASP A 63 14.59 -10.12 -111.53
C ASP A 63 13.68 -10.98 -112.44
N THR A 64 13.03 -10.37 -113.42
CA THR A 64 12.22 -11.09 -114.41
C THR A 64 13.02 -11.86 -115.48
N ALA A 65 14.34 -11.66 -115.56
CA ALA A 65 15.28 -12.36 -116.45
C ALA A 65 16.13 -13.43 -115.73
N ASP A 66 15.78 -13.78 -114.50
CA ASP A 66 16.47 -14.73 -113.61
C ASP A 66 17.91 -14.32 -113.20
N GLN A 67 18.25 -13.03 -113.29
CA GLN A 67 19.44 -12.43 -112.67
C GLN A 67 19.23 -12.23 -111.17
N THR A 68 20.28 -12.36 -110.36
CA THR A 68 20.19 -12.28 -108.89
C THR A 68 21.16 -11.29 -108.27
N SER A 69 20.70 -10.55 -107.26
CA SER A 69 21.55 -9.73 -106.38
C SER A 69 21.38 -10.16 -104.92
N GLN A 70 22.42 -9.97 -104.10
CA GLN A 70 22.44 -10.36 -102.69
C GLN A 70 22.88 -9.20 -101.79
N ALA A 71 22.26 -9.09 -100.62
CA ALA A 71 22.62 -8.14 -99.56
C ALA A 71 22.55 -8.82 -98.19
N GLU A 72 23.43 -8.42 -97.26
CA GLU A 72 23.44 -8.92 -95.89
C GLU A 72 22.97 -7.86 -94.90
N VAL A 73 22.26 -8.28 -93.85
CA VAL A 73 21.85 -7.44 -92.72
C VAL A 73 22.18 -8.13 -91.39
N HIS A 74 22.71 -7.34 -90.44
CA HIS A 74 23.07 -7.79 -89.11
C HIS A 74 22.07 -7.27 -88.07
N VAL A 75 21.54 -8.17 -87.23
CA VAL A 75 20.63 -7.84 -86.12
C VAL A 75 21.30 -8.19 -84.80
N PHE A 76 21.41 -7.19 -83.90
CA PHE A 76 22.07 -7.33 -82.61
C PHE A 76 21.03 -7.32 -81.48
N VAL A 77 20.75 -8.47 -80.88
CA VAL A 77 19.88 -8.58 -79.71
C VAL A 77 20.76 -8.49 -78.48
N LYS A 78 20.68 -7.36 -77.76
CA LYS A 78 21.45 -7.11 -76.53
C LYS A 78 20.72 -7.69 -75.32
N PRO A 79 21.44 -8.15 -74.28
CA PRO A 79 20.80 -8.46 -73.01
C PRO A 79 20.16 -7.20 -72.41
N ALA A 80 19.13 -7.38 -71.58
CA ALA A 80 18.60 -6.29 -70.79
C ALA A 80 19.71 -5.77 -69.86
N SER A 81 20.08 -4.49 -70.02
CA SER A 81 20.94 -3.80 -69.06
C SER A 81 20.08 -3.39 -67.88
N ASN A 82 20.56 -3.67 -66.66
CA ASN A 82 19.91 -3.31 -65.41
C ASN A 82 20.95 -2.66 -64.50
N SER A 83 20.62 -1.54 -63.86
CA SER A 83 21.49 -0.89 -62.90
C SER A 83 21.13 -1.31 -61.48
N ALA A 84 22.02 -1.08 -60.51
CA ALA A 84 21.63 -1.22 -59.10
C ALA A 84 20.79 0.00 -58.67
N PRO A 85 19.82 -0.16 -57.75
CA PRO A 85 18.96 0.92 -57.32
C PRO A 85 19.74 2.06 -56.66
N THR A 86 19.21 3.28 -56.72
CA THR A 86 19.72 4.42 -55.94
C THR A 86 18.90 4.55 -54.66
N ALA A 87 19.47 4.10 -53.54
CA ALA A 87 18.88 4.26 -52.22
C ALA A 87 18.88 5.73 -51.79
N ASN A 88 17.78 6.17 -51.19
CA ASN A 88 17.64 7.49 -50.58
C ASN A 88 16.80 7.32 -49.31
N ALA A 89 17.41 7.52 -48.14
CA ALA A 89 16.81 7.36 -46.82
C ALA A 89 16.09 8.63 -46.31
N GLY A 90 16.06 9.68 -47.13
CA GLY A 90 15.56 11.01 -46.75
C GLY A 90 16.59 11.87 -46.02
N PRO A 91 16.28 13.16 -45.77
CA PRO A 91 17.17 14.06 -45.06
C PRO A 91 17.25 13.75 -43.57
N ASP A 92 18.36 14.14 -42.93
CA ASP A 92 18.53 14.05 -41.47
C ASP A 92 17.39 14.78 -40.73
N ILE A 93 16.88 14.15 -39.68
CA ILE A 93 15.72 14.60 -38.92
C ILE A 93 16.16 15.13 -37.56
N LYS A 94 15.62 16.28 -37.14
CA LYS A 94 15.81 16.81 -35.78
C LYS A 94 14.46 16.99 -35.09
N VAL A 95 14.30 16.38 -33.92
CA VAL A 95 13.07 16.41 -33.12
C VAL A 95 13.35 16.73 -31.66
N SER A 96 12.39 17.35 -30.99
CA SER A 96 12.43 17.61 -29.55
C SER A 96 11.41 16.77 -28.80
N LEU A 97 11.79 16.27 -27.62
CA LEU A 97 10.87 15.68 -26.65
C LEU A 97 10.16 16.79 -25.83
N PRO A 98 8.87 16.60 -25.48
CA PRO A 98 8.00 15.49 -25.89
C PRO A 98 7.61 15.54 -27.38
N LEU A 99 7.51 14.37 -28.02
CA LEU A 99 7.18 14.27 -29.46
C LEU A 99 5.71 14.62 -29.72
N GLU A 100 5.44 15.79 -30.31
CA GLU A 100 4.10 16.18 -30.77
C GLU A 100 3.57 15.30 -31.91
N LYS A 101 4.48 14.71 -32.70
CA LYS A 101 4.17 13.89 -33.88
C LYS A 101 5.12 12.68 -33.95
N PRO A 102 4.65 11.51 -34.45
CA PRO A 102 5.52 10.37 -34.68
C PRO A 102 6.59 10.68 -35.74
N VAL A 103 7.78 10.11 -35.56
CA VAL A 103 8.91 10.23 -36.50
C VAL A 103 8.72 9.21 -37.61
N PHE A 104 8.87 9.63 -38.86
CA PHE A 104 8.85 8.75 -40.02
C PHE A 104 10.16 8.90 -40.80
N LEU A 105 10.72 7.77 -41.23
CA LEU A 105 11.76 7.67 -42.25
C LEU A 105 11.05 7.35 -43.57
N ASP A 106 11.34 8.10 -44.62
CA ASP A 106 10.68 7.97 -45.92
C ASP A 106 11.72 7.74 -47.02
N SER A 107 11.56 6.65 -47.76
CA SER A 107 12.40 6.29 -48.90
C SER A 107 11.78 6.67 -50.26
N SER A 108 10.75 7.50 -50.30
CA SER A 108 10.04 7.91 -51.53
C SER A 108 10.96 8.52 -52.61
N GLY A 109 12.12 9.05 -52.22
CA GLY A 109 13.15 9.54 -53.14
C GLY A 109 14.11 8.48 -53.72
N SER A 110 13.89 7.19 -53.45
CA SER A 110 14.70 6.09 -54.01
C SER A 110 14.24 5.74 -55.42
N THR A 111 15.17 5.49 -56.35
CA THR A 111 14.87 5.30 -57.79
C THR A 111 15.64 4.14 -58.41
N ASP A 112 15.08 3.53 -59.46
CA ASP A 112 15.61 2.34 -60.13
C ASP A 112 15.06 2.24 -61.58
N ASP A 113 15.77 1.55 -62.50
CA ASP A 113 15.37 1.40 -63.90
C ASP A 113 14.39 0.24 -64.19
N VAL A 114 14.27 -0.75 -63.30
CA VAL A 114 13.26 -1.84 -63.39
C VAL A 114 12.23 -1.83 -62.26
N GLY A 115 12.48 -1.07 -61.19
CA GLY A 115 11.59 -0.84 -60.07
C GLY A 115 12.05 -1.51 -58.77
N ILE A 116 11.93 -0.78 -57.67
CA ILE A 116 12.21 -1.27 -56.31
C ILE A 116 11.06 -2.14 -55.83
N VAL A 117 11.37 -3.36 -55.38
CA VAL A 117 10.39 -4.37 -54.92
C VAL A 117 10.46 -4.64 -53.42
N ALA A 118 11.56 -4.30 -52.75
CA ALA A 118 11.70 -4.46 -51.31
C ALA A 118 12.49 -3.33 -50.65
N TRP A 119 12.11 -3.04 -49.41
CA TRP A 119 12.76 -2.09 -48.50
C TRP A 119 13.14 -2.82 -47.22
N ARG A 120 14.22 -2.37 -46.57
CA ARG A 120 14.58 -2.82 -45.23
C ARG A 120 15.28 -1.73 -44.44
N TRP A 121 14.61 -1.25 -43.40
CA TRP A 121 15.17 -0.34 -42.41
C TRP A 121 15.84 -1.09 -41.26
N ARG A 122 16.92 -0.53 -40.72
CA ARG A 122 17.55 -0.98 -39.46
C ARG A 122 18.19 0.18 -38.71
N GLN A 123 18.17 0.12 -37.38
CA GLN A 123 19.01 0.98 -36.55
C GLN A 123 20.46 0.47 -36.60
N ILE A 124 21.41 1.36 -36.85
CA ILE A 124 22.86 1.10 -36.84
C ILE A 124 23.47 1.51 -35.49
N SER A 125 23.05 2.66 -34.96
CA SER A 125 23.51 3.17 -33.66
C SER A 125 22.43 4.02 -32.98
N GLY A 126 22.56 4.20 -31.67
CA GLY A 126 21.73 5.10 -30.85
C GLY A 126 21.88 4.80 -29.35
N PRO A 127 21.42 5.70 -28.47
CA PRO A 127 21.56 5.57 -27.01
C PRO A 127 20.74 4.42 -26.40
N LYS A 128 19.60 4.07 -26.99
CA LYS A 128 18.79 2.87 -26.69
C LYS A 128 18.29 2.24 -27.99
N PRO A 129 17.87 0.95 -28.00
CA PRO A 129 17.13 0.37 -29.11
C PRO A 129 15.79 1.11 -29.31
N SER A 130 15.53 1.57 -30.53
CA SER A 130 14.24 2.15 -30.93
C SER A 130 13.27 1.07 -31.40
N LYS A 131 11.98 1.40 -31.42
CA LYS A 131 10.92 0.54 -31.97
C LYS A 131 10.55 1.03 -33.37
N LEU A 132 10.81 0.17 -34.37
CA LEU A 132 10.49 0.39 -35.78
C LEU A 132 9.16 -0.30 -36.14
N GLU A 133 8.26 0.45 -36.76
CA GLU A 133 7.00 -0.06 -37.33
C GLU A 133 7.05 0.16 -38.85
N GLY A 134 6.84 -0.89 -39.65
CA GLY A 134 7.05 -0.80 -41.10
C GLY A 134 8.51 -0.94 -41.54
N GLU A 135 9.32 -1.77 -40.86
CA GLU A 135 10.72 -2.01 -41.25
C GLU A 135 10.92 -2.46 -42.70
N LYS A 136 9.89 -3.07 -43.32
CA LYS A 136 9.94 -3.61 -44.68
C LYS A 136 9.15 -2.78 -45.72
N THR A 137 8.71 -1.58 -45.34
CA THR A 137 7.94 -0.68 -46.20
C THR A 137 8.74 0.57 -46.55
N SER A 138 8.33 1.27 -47.62
CA SER A 138 8.98 2.52 -48.08
C SER A 138 8.97 3.62 -47.01
N ILE A 139 7.91 3.67 -46.20
CA ILE A 139 7.83 4.52 -45.00
C ILE A 139 7.95 3.64 -43.76
N CYS A 140 8.84 4.00 -42.84
CA CYS A 140 9.00 3.36 -41.54
C CYS A 140 8.81 4.36 -40.41
N LYS A 141 7.99 4.01 -39.42
CA LYS A 141 7.71 4.83 -38.24
C LYS A 141 8.65 4.44 -37.10
N VAL A 142 9.27 5.43 -36.48
CA VAL A 142 10.22 5.26 -35.36
C VAL A 142 9.57 5.74 -34.06
N SER A 143 9.77 4.97 -32.99
CA SER A 143 9.25 5.26 -31.65
C SER A 143 10.19 4.73 -30.56
N ALA A 144 9.88 4.99 -29.29
CA ALA A 144 10.76 4.71 -28.14
C ALA A 144 12.15 5.38 -28.27
N LEU A 145 12.14 6.67 -28.67
CA LEU A 145 13.32 7.51 -28.78
C LEU A 145 13.59 8.24 -27.46
N VAL A 146 14.85 8.24 -27.01
CA VAL A 146 15.35 9.04 -25.88
C VAL A 146 16.31 10.13 -26.39
N PRO A 147 16.69 11.15 -25.59
CA PRO A 147 17.63 12.18 -26.04
C PRO A 147 18.97 11.59 -26.51
N GLY A 148 19.46 12.06 -27.66
CA GLY A 148 20.69 11.59 -28.29
C GLY A 148 20.58 11.49 -29.82
N GLU A 149 21.63 10.95 -30.44
CA GLU A 149 21.73 10.78 -31.89
C GLU A 149 21.52 9.31 -32.27
N TYR A 150 20.63 9.07 -33.22
CA TYR A 150 20.34 7.76 -33.79
C TYR A 150 20.75 7.73 -35.25
N LYS A 151 21.31 6.61 -35.72
CA LYS A 151 21.59 6.40 -37.14
C LYS A 151 20.81 5.20 -37.65
N PHE A 152 20.00 5.41 -38.68
CA PHE A 152 19.25 4.38 -39.36
C PHE A 152 19.83 4.14 -40.76
N GLN A 153 19.67 2.93 -41.26
CA GLN A 153 20.04 2.54 -42.61
C GLN A 153 18.85 1.96 -43.33
N LEU A 154 18.63 2.45 -44.54
CA LEU A 154 17.79 1.87 -45.57
C LEU A 154 18.63 0.89 -46.41
N ASN A 155 18.04 -0.25 -46.77
CA ASN A 155 18.48 -1.10 -47.87
C ASN A 155 17.29 -1.30 -48.82
N VAL A 156 17.47 -1.02 -50.11
CA VAL A 156 16.48 -1.24 -51.17
C VAL A 156 16.93 -2.35 -52.11
N THR A 157 15.98 -3.08 -52.66
CA THR A 157 16.21 -4.17 -53.62
C THR A 157 15.34 -3.98 -54.86
N ASP A 158 15.94 -4.07 -56.05
CA ASP A 158 15.24 -3.99 -57.34
C ASP A 158 14.58 -5.33 -57.73
N ALA A 159 13.83 -5.33 -58.83
CA ALA A 159 13.21 -6.55 -59.38
C ALA A 159 14.22 -7.63 -59.84
N SER A 160 15.50 -7.28 -59.99
CA SER A 160 16.61 -8.17 -60.40
C SER A 160 17.42 -8.71 -59.21
N ASN A 161 17.07 -8.36 -57.96
CA ASN A 161 17.79 -8.63 -56.72
C ASN A 161 19.14 -7.90 -56.53
N LEU A 162 19.41 -6.82 -57.27
CA LEU A 162 20.48 -5.88 -56.93
C LEU A 162 20.06 -5.02 -55.74
N THR A 163 21.03 -4.58 -54.95
CA THR A 163 20.78 -3.87 -53.68
C THR A 163 21.62 -2.61 -53.52
N SER A 164 21.09 -1.67 -52.74
CA SER A 164 21.73 -0.39 -52.46
C SER A 164 21.32 0.11 -51.08
N THR A 165 22.20 0.86 -50.42
CA THR A 165 22.00 1.29 -49.03
C THR A 165 22.30 2.77 -48.84
N ASP A 166 21.48 3.43 -48.02
CA ASP A 166 21.68 4.82 -47.59
C ASP A 166 21.39 4.96 -46.10
N ASN A 167 21.92 6.01 -45.45
CA ASN A 167 21.75 6.23 -44.00
C ASN A 167 21.12 7.60 -43.71
N VAL A 168 20.25 7.63 -42.71
CA VAL A 168 19.63 8.86 -42.18
C VAL A 168 19.88 8.98 -40.68
N THR A 169 20.16 10.20 -40.23
CA THR A 169 20.44 10.54 -38.82
C THR A 169 19.21 11.16 -38.20
N VAL A 170 18.82 10.71 -37.01
CA VAL A 170 17.72 11.29 -36.22
C VAL A 170 18.31 11.83 -34.92
N THR A 171 18.37 13.16 -34.82
CA THR A 171 18.82 13.88 -33.61
C THR A 171 17.62 14.18 -32.72
N VAL A 172 17.62 13.60 -31.52
CA VAL A 172 16.57 13.78 -30.51
C VAL A 172 17.11 14.69 -29.40
N ILE A 173 16.56 15.90 -29.29
CA ILE A 173 16.87 16.83 -28.20
C ILE A 173 15.74 16.85 -27.17
N GLN A 174 16.00 17.37 -25.97
CA GLN A 174 14.98 17.61 -24.96
C GLN A 174 14.96 19.10 -24.63
N ASN A 175 13.86 19.78 -24.96
CA ASN A 175 13.77 21.23 -24.77
C ASN A 175 13.46 21.61 -23.32
N SER A 176 12.78 20.73 -22.60
CA SER A 176 12.47 20.86 -21.18
C SER A 176 12.36 19.47 -20.53
N ASN A 177 12.90 19.33 -19.33
CA ASN A 177 12.62 18.18 -18.48
C ASN A 177 11.49 18.57 -17.52
N ALA A 178 10.33 17.92 -17.62
CA ALA A 178 9.33 17.97 -16.56
C ALA A 178 9.80 17.05 -15.42
N ALA A 179 9.25 17.23 -14.22
CA ALA A 179 9.54 16.33 -13.11
C ALA A 179 8.54 15.15 -13.13
N PRO A 180 8.97 13.93 -12.80
CA PRO A 180 8.12 12.76 -12.85
C PRO A 180 6.92 12.90 -11.92
N LYS A 181 5.76 12.39 -12.33
CA LYS A 181 4.56 12.36 -11.51
C LYS A 181 4.55 11.12 -10.63
N ALA A 182 4.92 11.30 -9.36
CA ALA A 182 4.78 10.28 -8.33
C ALA A 182 3.31 9.85 -8.14
N ASN A 183 3.12 8.58 -7.82
CA ASN A 183 1.83 7.99 -7.44
C ASN A 183 2.09 6.91 -6.40
N ALA A 184 1.72 7.16 -5.15
CA ALA A 184 1.97 6.30 -4.00
C ALA A 184 0.91 5.18 -3.80
N GLY A 185 -0.03 5.04 -4.74
CA GLY A 185 -1.04 3.99 -4.72
C GLY A 185 -2.31 4.32 -3.90
N GLY A 186 -2.48 5.58 -3.51
CA GLY A 186 -3.66 6.09 -2.78
C GLY A 186 -3.75 5.65 -1.32
N ASP A 187 -4.78 6.12 -0.63
CA ASP A 187 -5.06 5.75 0.77
C ASP A 187 -5.62 4.33 0.88
N LYS A 188 -5.19 3.59 1.91
CA LYS A 188 -5.64 2.22 2.19
C LYS A 188 -6.15 2.06 3.61
N THR A 189 -7.15 1.21 3.80
CA THR A 189 -7.57 0.74 5.13
C THR A 189 -7.54 -0.79 5.16
N ILE A 190 -6.89 -1.36 6.17
CA ILE A 190 -6.82 -2.81 6.40
C ILE A 190 -7.28 -3.16 7.80
N TYR A 191 -7.57 -4.45 8.02
CA TYR A 191 -7.88 -5.03 9.32
C TYR A 191 -6.84 -6.11 9.61
N LEU A 192 -6.38 -6.23 10.85
CA LEU A 192 -5.53 -7.34 11.28
C LEU A 192 -6.35 -8.65 11.41
N PRO A 193 -5.72 -9.84 11.38
CA PRO A 193 -4.29 -10.08 11.08
C PRO A 193 -3.95 -9.80 9.61
N ALA A 194 -2.77 -9.23 9.38
CA ALA A 194 -2.26 -8.93 8.04
C ALA A 194 -0.71 -8.96 8.08
N ASP A 195 -0.13 -10.12 7.76
CA ASP A 195 1.30 -10.39 7.97
C ASP A 195 2.20 -9.46 7.14
N VAL A 196 1.83 -9.21 5.87
CA VAL A 196 2.54 -8.32 4.96
C VAL A 196 1.56 -7.41 4.22
N VAL A 197 1.84 -6.11 4.26
CA VAL A 197 1.06 -5.05 3.60
C VAL A 197 1.92 -4.40 2.53
N SER A 198 1.38 -4.21 1.33
CA SER A 198 2.08 -3.57 0.21
C SER A 198 1.45 -2.23 -0.21
N LEU A 199 2.30 -1.21 -0.37
CA LEU A 199 1.96 0.06 -1.02
C LEU A 199 2.65 0.11 -2.37
N ASN A 200 1.90 0.33 -3.44
CA ASN A 200 2.41 0.21 -4.80
C ASN A 200 2.64 1.60 -5.42
N GLY A 201 3.91 1.90 -5.70
CA GLY A 201 4.39 3.11 -6.37
C GLY A 201 4.65 2.94 -7.87
N SER A 202 4.41 1.74 -8.44
CA SER A 202 4.67 1.43 -9.85
C SER A 202 3.76 2.17 -10.83
N GLY A 203 2.71 2.84 -10.33
CA GLY A 203 1.82 3.71 -11.12
C GLY A 203 2.33 5.14 -11.29
N SER A 204 3.59 5.41 -10.92
CA SER A 204 4.26 6.69 -11.17
C SER A 204 4.66 6.81 -12.64
N THR A 205 4.57 8.01 -13.22
CA THR A 205 4.71 8.24 -14.67
C THR A 205 5.62 9.42 -14.98
N ASP A 206 6.34 9.35 -16.10
CA ASP A 206 7.27 10.36 -16.59
C ASP A 206 7.19 10.41 -18.13
N GLU A 207 7.60 11.51 -18.77
CA GLU A 207 7.66 11.59 -20.25
C GLU A 207 8.75 10.70 -20.86
N VAL A 208 9.80 10.36 -20.09
CA VAL A 208 10.90 9.49 -20.51
C VAL A 208 10.87 8.17 -19.74
N GLU A 209 11.25 8.17 -18.46
CA GLU A 209 11.37 6.97 -17.62
C GLU A 209 11.60 7.34 -16.14
N VAL A 210 10.81 6.76 -15.23
CA VAL A 210 11.11 6.79 -13.79
C VAL A 210 12.19 5.73 -13.49
N VAL A 211 13.34 6.16 -12.98
CA VAL A 211 14.51 5.28 -12.76
C VAL A 211 14.73 4.90 -11.30
N ALA A 212 14.21 5.69 -10.35
CA ALA A 212 14.40 5.46 -8.92
C ALA A 212 13.16 5.79 -8.10
N TRP A 213 12.99 5.04 -7.01
CA TRP A 213 11.93 5.21 -6.01
C TRP A 213 12.57 5.34 -4.62
N HIS A 214 11.97 6.15 -3.75
CA HIS A 214 12.33 6.21 -2.35
C HIS A 214 11.11 6.50 -1.47
N TRP A 215 10.82 5.58 -0.56
CA TRP A 215 9.76 5.70 0.44
C TRP A 215 10.34 6.22 1.75
N THR A 216 9.85 7.38 2.18
CA THR A 216 10.14 7.96 3.49
C THR A 216 8.91 7.89 4.37
N ARG A 217 9.05 7.38 5.59
CA ARG A 217 7.99 7.44 6.60
C ARG A 217 7.88 8.88 7.11
N ASP A 218 6.67 9.41 7.19
CA ASP A 218 6.43 10.76 7.69
C ASP A 218 6.72 10.84 9.21
N PRO A 219 7.31 11.93 9.75
CA PRO A 219 7.56 12.07 11.18
C PRO A 219 6.31 12.01 12.08
N SER A 220 5.12 12.31 11.54
CA SER A 220 3.82 12.18 12.23
C SER A 220 3.19 10.79 12.11
N SER A 221 3.75 9.91 11.27
CA SER A 221 3.32 8.51 11.14
C SER A 221 3.61 7.73 12.42
N LEU A 222 2.77 6.73 12.70
CA LEU A 222 3.09 5.73 13.72
C LEU A 222 4.45 5.06 13.43
N ALA A 223 5.30 4.96 14.45
CA ALA A 223 6.68 4.48 14.35
C ALA A 223 6.82 2.95 14.38
N ALA A 224 5.75 2.22 14.75
CA ALA A 224 5.69 0.76 14.67
C ALA A 224 5.79 0.24 13.23
N GLY A 225 5.75 -1.07 13.02
CA GLY A 225 5.82 -1.69 11.70
C GLY A 225 7.21 -1.64 11.06
N LYS A 226 7.63 -2.77 10.52
CA LYS A 226 8.96 -2.99 9.93
C LYS A 226 8.89 -2.92 8.40
N VAL A 227 9.82 -2.19 7.78
CA VAL A 227 10.02 -2.24 6.32
C VAL A 227 10.79 -3.52 5.98
N LEU A 228 10.26 -4.33 5.09
CA LEU A 228 10.88 -5.58 4.64
C LEU A 228 11.82 -5.35 3.45
N GLU A 229 12.84 -6.20 3.33
CA GLU A 229 13.69 -6.38 2.12
C GLU A 229 14.35 -5.10 1.56
N ASN A 230 14.53 -4.06 2.39
CA ASN A 230 14.92 -2.72 1.93
C ASN A 230 14.02 -2.16 0.80
N SER A 231 12.74 -2.56 0.80
CA SER A 231 11.72 -2.14 -0.18
C SER A 231 11.43 -0.63 -0.19
N SER A 232 12.05 0.14 0.73
CA SER A 232 12.06 1.60 0.71
C SER A 232 12.73 2.20 -0.53
N TYR A 233 13.52 1.45 -1.31
CA TYR A 233 14.10 1.91 -2.58
C TYR A 233 13.49 1.24 -3.82
N SER A 234 12.37 0.54 -3.65
CA SER A 234 11.69 -0.19 -4.72
C SER A 234 10.36 0.45 -5.11
N SER A 235 9.83 0.08 -6.27
CA SER A 235 8.50 0.51 -6.71
C SER A 235 7.35 -0.01 -5.85
N THR A 236 7.56 -0.95 -4.92
CA THR A 236 6.52 -1.47 -4.01
C THR A 236 7.06 -1.61 -2.58
N LEU A 237 6.63 -0.71 -1.69
CA LEU A 237 6.98 -0.79 -0.27
C LEU A 237 6.26 -1.98 0.38
N ARG A 238 7.00 -2.79 1.16
CA ARG A 238 6.49 -3.94 1.92
C ARG A 238 6.67 -3.68 3.42
N LEU A 239 5.58 -3.85 4.18
CA LEU A 239 5.49 -3.59 5.61
C LEU A 239 5.00 -4.85 6.34
N ALA A 240 5.57 -5.14 7.50
CA ALA A 240 5.14 -6.20 8.42
C ALA A 240 5.13 -5.67 9.87
N ASP A 241 4.74 -6.51 10.84
CA ASP A 241 4.71 -6.18 12.28
C ASP A 241 3.85 -4.92 12.59
N MET A 242 2.74 -4.77 11.86
CA MET A 242 1.87 -3.60 11.89
C MET A 242 0.88 -3.69 13.05
N ILE A 243 0.76 -2.62 13.84
CA ILE A 243 -0.23 -2.49 14.92
C ILE A 243 -1.36 -1.53 14.48
N PRO A 244 -2.54 -1.54 15.13
CA PRO A 244 -3.61 -0.61 14.79
C PRO A 244 -3.18 0.86 14.93
N GLY A 245 -3.52 1.68 13.94
CA GLY A 245 -3.15 3.09 13.89
C GLY A 245 -3.09 3.66 12.46
N ARG A 246 -2.63 4.91 12.35
CA ARG A 246 -2.42 5.60 11.06
C ARG A 246 -0.93 5.65 10.75
N TYR A 247 -0.60 5.14 9.56
CA TYR A 247 0.74 5.22 8.98
C TYR A 247 0.70 6.17 7.79
N MET A 248 1.76 6.94 7.59
CA MET A 248 1.90 7.90 6.50
C MET A 248 3.28 7.77 5.86
N PHE A 249 3.29 7.62 4.54
CA PHE A 249 4.51 7.47 3.75
C PHE A 249 4.48 8.44 2.58
N THR A 250 5.63 9.09 2.35
CA THR A 250 5.89 9.90 1.16
C THR A 250 6.75 9.08 0.20
N LEU A 251 6.23 8.82 -1.00
CA LEU A 251 7.00 8.32 -2.12
C LEU A 251 7.66 9.51 -2.83
N THR A 252 8.98 9.47 -2.97
CA THR A 252 9.72 10.31 -3.93
C THR A 252 10.15 9.43 -5.10
N VAL A 253 10.03 9.92 -6.33
CA VAL A 253 10.53 9.26 -7.54
C VAL A 253 11.42 10.20 -8.33
N TRP A 254 12.36 9.64 -9.09
CA TRP A 254 13.28 10.41 -9.95
C TRP A 254 13.29 9.89 -11.39
N ASP A 255 13.52 10.80 -12.32
CA ASP A 255 13.81 10.52 -13.72
C ASP A 255 15.32 10.28 -13.95
N ALA A 256 15.70 9.95 -15.19
CA ALA A 256 17.10 9.72 -15.57
C ALA A 256 17.97 10.99 -15.57
N GLN A 257 17.35 12.17 -15.52
CA GLN A 257 17.96 13.50 -15.57
C GLN A 257 18.17 14.09 -14.16
N GLY A 258 17.61 13.45 -13.13
CA GLY A 258 17.72 13.80 -11.71
C GLY A 258 16.60 14.70 -11.16
N ALA A 259 15.56 15.03 -11.93
CA ALA A 259 14.41 15.74 -11.37
C ALA A 259 13.51 14.77 -10.59
N SER A 260 12.72 15.30 -9.64
CA SER A 260 12.02 14.48 -8.66
C SER A 260 10.56 14.89 -8.43
N GLY A 261 9.67 13.90 -8.37
CA GLY A 261 8.28 14.05 -7.95
C GLY A 261 8.02 13.46 -6.57
N LYS A 262 6.98 13.93 -5.90
CA LYS A 262 6.54 13.40 -4.59
C LYS A 262 5.03 13.19 -4.52
N ASP A 263 4.62 12.13 -3.84
CA ASP A 263 3.23 11.83 -3.51
C ASP A 263 3.14 11.17 -2.13
N THR A 264 1.99 11.32 -1.46
CA THR A 264 1.77 10.87 -0.07
C THR A 264 0.60 9.90 0.02
N THR A 265 0.80 8.79 0.73
CA THR A 265 -0.25 7.79 1.01
C THR A 265 -0.41 7.61 2.51
N SER A 266 -1.65 7.41 2.96
CA SER A 266 -1.95 6.97 4.31
C SER A 266 -2.55 5.57 4.37
N LEU A 267 -2.04 4.77 5.30
CA LEU A 267 -2.47 3.42 5.58
C LEU A 267 -3.07 3.38 6.99
N ILE A 268 -4.37 3.12 7.07
CA ILE A 268 -5.10 2.97 8.33
C ILE A 268 -5.18 1.47 8.65
N VAL A 269 -4.49 1.05 9.69
CA VAL A 269 -4.56 -0.32 10.22
C VAL A 269 -5.60 -0.33 11.33
N LYS A 270 -6.60 -1.20 11.20
CA LYS A 270 -7.64 -1.42 12.21
C LYS A 270 -7.41 -2.75 12.93
N PRO A 271 -7.88 -2.90 14.18
CA PRO A 271 -7.90 -4.19 14.85
C PRO A 271 -8.73 -5.23 14.06
N PRO A 272 -8.63 -6.53 14.41
CA PRO A 272 -9.52 -7.56 13.89
C PRO A 272 -10.99 -7.17 14.08
N ARG A 273 -11.84 -7.53 13.12
CA ARG A 273 -13.27 -7.19 13.15
C ARG A 273 -14.02 -7.91 14.27
N ASP A 274 -13.48 -9.05 14.64
CA ASP A 274 -13.94 -10.01 15.63
C ASP A 274 -13.18 -9.92 16.96
N LEU A 275 -12.36 -8.87 17.16
CA LEU A 275 -11.55 -8.69 18.38
C LEU A 275 -12.39 -8.72 19.69
N LEU A 276 -13.68 -8.37 19.61
CA LEU A 276 -14.63 -8.47 20.73
C LEU A 276 -15.02 -9.92 21.07
N ASP A 277 -14.92 -10.84 20.12
CA ASP A 277 -15.26 -12.25 20.28
C ASP A 277 -14.06 -13.13 20.64
N HIS A 278 -12.85 -12.55 20.65
CA HIS A 278 -11.62 -13.18 21.13
C HIS A 278 -11.67 -13.39 22.65
N VAL A 279 -11.38 -14.60 23.10
CA VAL A 279 -11.36 -14.99 24.52
C VAL A 279 -9.93 -15.31 24.95
N GLU A 280 -9.50 -14.69 26.05
CA GLU A 280 -8.22 -14.93 26.69
C GLU A 280 -8.38 -15.93 27.84
N LEU A 281 -7.58 -17.00 27.79
CA LEU A 281 -7.47 -18.06 28.80
C LEU A 281 -6.05 -18.06 29.36
N LEU A 282 -5.93 -17.90 30.68
CA LEU A 282 -4.66 -17.97 31.42
C LEU A 282 -4.64 -19.24 32.28
N LEU A 283 -3.66 -20.10 32.05
CA LEU A 283 -3.50 -21.38 32.73
C LEU A 283 -2.33 -21.34 33.74
N ASN A 284 -2.42 -22.11 34.82
CA ASN A 284 -1.33 -22.26 35.79
C ASN A 284 -0.27 -23.28 35.32
N VAL A 285 0.30 -23.07 34.12
CA VAL A 285 1.27 -23.98 33.48
C VAL A 285 2.39 -23.16 32.86
N ASP A 286 3.64 -23.57 33.01
CA ASP A 286 4.78 -22.92 32.35
C ASP A 286 4.79 -23.26 30.86
N VAL A 287 4.83 -22.23 30.00
CA VAL A 287 4.83 -22.34 28.54
C VAL A 287 5.99 -23.18 28.00
N GLN A 288 7.13 -23.26 28.71
CA GLN A 288 8.28 -24.07 28.30
C GLN A 288 8.01 -25.57 28.43
N THR A 289 7.04 -25.97 29.25
CA THR A 289 6.67 -27.37 29.51
C THR A 289 5.40 -27.80 28.80
N PHE A 290 4.66 -26.85 28.20
CA PHE A 290 3.37 -27.09 27.59
C PHE A 290 3.53 -27.65 26.17
N THR A 291 3.10 -28.89 25.94
CA THR A 291 3.33 -29.60 24.66
C THR A 291 2.19 -29.41 23.66
N GLN A 292 2.46 -29.70 22.38
CA GLN A 292 1.41 -29.66 21.34
C GLN A 292 0.26 -30.65 21.64
N GLU A 293 0.57 -31.83 22.18
CA GLU A 293 -0.46 -32.81 22.56
C GLU A 293 -1.38 -32.28 23.68
N GLN A 294 -0.82 -31.50 24.61
CA GLN A 294 -1.56 -30.83 25.67
C GLN A 294 -2.44 -29.71 25.12
N LEU A 295 -1.93 -28.90 24.18
CA LEU A 295 -2.70 -27.89 23.46
C LEU A 295 -3.89 -28.51 22.69
N ASP A 296 -3.66 -29.56 21.91
CA ASP A 296 -4.71 -30.24 21.15
C ASP A 296 -5.76 -30.88 22.06
N THR A 297 -5.36 -31.35 23.25
CA THR A 297 -6.24 -31.89 24.28
C THR A 297 -7.09 -30.78 24.92
N LEU A 298 -6.47 -29.64 25.27
CA LEU A 298 -7.16 -28.46 25.81
C LEU A 298 -8.23 -27.93 24.85
N LEU A 299 -7.89 -27.78 23.56
CA LEU A 299 -8.83 -27.26 22.55
C LEU A 299 -10.07 -28.17 22.43
N LYS A 300 -9.88 -29.50 22.37
CA LYS A 300 -10.99 -30.48 22.37
C LYS A 300 -11.82 -30.43 23.66
N GLN A 301 -11.19 -30.24 24.82
CA GLN A 301 -11.93 -30.07 26.07
C GLN A 301 -12.76 -28.78 26.05
N LEU A 302 -12.24 -27.67 25.52
CA LEU A 302 -12.99 -26.41 25.38
C LEU A 302 -14.18 -26.56 24.41
N GLU A 303 -14.03 -27.27 23.30
CA GLU A 303 -15.14 -27.60 22.37
C GLU A 303 -16.25 -28.39 23.08
N LEU A 304 -15.89 -29.44 23.83
CA LEU A 304 -16.83 -30.23 24.62
C LEU A 304 -17.53 -29.42 25.72
N LEU A 305 -16.85 -28.45 26.33
CA LEU A 305 -17.40 -27.58 27.37
C LEU A 305 -18.36 -26.52 26.83
N LEU A 306 -18.14 -26.07 25.59
CA LEU A 306 -18.96 -25.08 24.91
C LEU A 306 -20.17 -25.69 24.19
N HIS A 307 -20.19 -27.01 24.02
CA HIS A 307 -21.29 -27.74 23.41
C HIS A 307 -22.59 -27.57 24.22
N ASP A 308 -23.58 -26.91 23.60
CA ASP A 308 -24.87 -26.54 24.20
C ASP A 308 -26.02 -26.96 23.28
N GLY A 309 -25.93 -28.19 22.75
CA GLY A 309 -26.87 -28.78 21.78
C GLY A 309 -26.48 -28.60 20.30
N GLU A 310 -25.55 -27.70 20.00
CA GLU A 310 -24.97 -27.52 18.65
C GLU A 310 -23.46 -27.79 18.66
N PRO A 311 -22.88 -28.33 17.57
CA PRO A 311 -21.42 -28.48 17.46
C PRO A 311 -20.76 -27.09 17.53
N VAL A 312 -19.65 -27.03 18.27
CA VAL A 312 -18.80 -25.85 18.43
C VAL A 312 -17.38 -26.25 18.08
N SER A 313 -16.72 -25.45 17.25
CA SER A 313 -15.28 -25.57 16.94
C SER A 313 -14.52 -24.42 17.59
N VAL A 314 -13.38 -24.71 18.20
CA VAL A 314 -12.52 -23.71 18.85
C VAL A 314 -11.24 -23.52 18.03
N THR A 315 -11.03 -22.32 17.53
CA THR A 315 -9.83 -21.99 16.74
C THR A 315 -8.86 -21.13 17.55
N LEU A 316 -7.60 -21.56 17.57
CA LEU A 316 -6.50 -20.85 18.20
C LEU A 316 -6.11 -19.62 17.36
N ILE A 317 -6.10 -18.44 17.99
CA ILE A 317 -5.65 -17.19 17.37
C ILE A 317 -4.19 -16.90 17.76
N GLU A 318 -3.86 -17.05 19.03
CA GLU A 318 -2.53 -16.75 19.58
C GLU A 318 -2.22 -17.69 20.74
N LEU A 319 -1.02 -18.27 20.76
CA LEU A 319 -0.44 -18.87 21.96
C LEU A 319 0.77 -18.04 22.35
N SER A 320 0.72 -17.46 23.54
CA SER A 320 1.80 -16.66 24.13
C SER A 320 1.95 -16.97 25.62
N HIS A 321 2.68 -16.13 26.34
CA HIS A 321 2.90 -16.29 27.77
C HIS A 321 2.72 -14.96 28.51
N GLN A 322 2.31 -15.04 29.77
CA GLN A 322 2.35 -13.88 30.66
C GLN A 322 3.81 -13.56 31.02
N GLN A 323 4.28 -12.36 30.69
CA GLN A 323 5.70 -11.97 30.81
C GLN A 323 6.26 -12.11 32.24
N ASP A 324 5.45 -11.85 33.27
CA ASP A 324 5.90 -11.89 34.67
C ASP A 324 6.02 -13.31 35.24
N THR A 325 5.29 -14.28 34.69
CA THR A 325 5.08 -15.60 35.31
C THR A 325 5.39 -16.78 34.40
N MET A 326 5.73 -16.54 33.12
CA MET A 326 5.90 -17.55 32.06
C MET A 326 4.68 -18.47 31.84
N ARG A 327 3.52 -18.10 32.41
CA ARG A 327 2.30 -18.90 32.31
C ARG A 327 1.70 -18.88 30.92
N VAL A 328 1.21 -20.04 30.47
CA VAL A 328 0.49 -20.21 29.19
C VAL A 328 -0.70 -19.25 29.11
N ARG A 329 -0.66 -18.39 28.09
CA ARG A 329 -1.74 -17.47 27.71
C ARG A 329 -2.23 -17.85 26.32
N ILE A 330 -3.50 -18.18 26.20
CA ILE A 330 -4.11 -18.61 24.94
C ILE A 330 -5.22 -17.63 24.58
N VAL A 331 -5.22 -17.17 23.33
CA VAL A 331 -6.32 -16.42 22.72
C VAL A 331 -6.99 -17.32 21.68
N PHE A 332 -8.30 -17.50 21.80
CA PHE A 332 -9.09 -18.32 20.89
C PHE A 332 -10.43 -17.65 20.55
N VAL A 333 -11.07 -18.14 19.49
CA VAL A 333 -12.48 -17.86 19.18
C VAL A 333 -13.26 -19.16 19.08
N ALA A 334 -14.58 -19.07 19.25
CA ALA A 334 -15.48 -20.21 19.12
C ALA A 334 -16.50 -19.93 18.01
N GLU A 335 -16.67 -20.88 17.11
CA GLU A 335 -17.69 -20.87 16.05
C GLU A 335 -18.68 -21.99 16.30
N GLY A 336 -19.97 -21.76 16.04
CA GLY A 336 -21.01 -22.76 16.32
C GLY A 336 -22.14 -22.79 15.30
N GLY A 337 -22.80 -23.95 15.25
CA GLY A 337 -23.96 -24.22 14.40
C GLY A 337 -23.63 -24.91 13.07
N ALA A 338 -24.67 -25.26 12.32
CA ALA A 338 -24.54 -25.97 11.03
C ALA A 338 -23.93 -25.11 9.90
N THR A 339 -23.88 -23.79 10.10
CA THR A 339 -23.12 -22.84 9.29
C THR A 339 -22.13 -22.14 10.23
N PRO A 340 -20.82 -22.07 9.92
CA PRO A 340 -19.83 -21.48 10.81
C PRO A 340 -20.16 -20.01 11.09
N LYS A 341 -20.62 -19.76 12.32
CA LYS A 341 -20.96 -18.42 12.80
C LYS A 341 -20.25 -18.21 14.13
N GLN A 342 -19.50 -17.11 14.20
CA GLN A 342 -18.78 -16.73 15.40
C GLN A 342 -19.74 -16.51 16.57
N ILE A 343 -19.45 -17.18 17.69
CA ILE A 343 -20.19 -17.05 18.94
C ILE A 343 -19.66 -15.82 19.66
N LYS A 344 -20.55 -14.99 20.22
CA LYS A 344 -20.14 -13.80 20.96
C LYS A 344 -19.20 -14.15 22.11
N GLY A 345 -18.07 -13.46 22.23
CA GLY A 345 -17.04 -13.75 23.25
C GLY A 345 -17.59 -13.74 24.68
N THR A 346 -18.54 -12.84 24.97
CA THR A 346 -19.24 -12.78 26.27
C THR A 346 -20.11 -14.01 26.56
N THR A 347 -20.71 -14.63 25.54
CA THR A 347 -21.44 -15.90 25.65
C THR A 347 -20.48 -17.07 25.90
N VAL A 348 -19.32 -17.08 25.24
CA VAL A 348 -18.26 -18.09 25.43
C VAL A 348 -17.73 -18.04 26.87
N VAL A 349 -17.33 -16.86 27.35
CA VAL A 349 -16.81 -16.66 28.71
C VAL A 349 -17.85 -17.05 29.77
N SER A 350 -19.10 -16.60 29.64
CA SER A 350 -20.16 -16.93 30.63
C SER A 350 -20.51 -18.42 30.66
N ARG A 351 -20.52 -19.12 29.51
CA ARG A 351 -20.64 -20.58 29.45
C ARG A 351 -19.49 -21.27 30.17
N LEU A 352 -18.24 -20.91 29.87
CA LEU A 352 -17.06 -21.52 30.50
C LEU A 352 -17.01 -21.25 32.02
N LYS A 353 -17.19 -20.00 32.46
CA LYS A 353 -17.25 -19.66 33.90
C LYS A 353 -18.33 -20.46 34.62
N LYS A 354 -19.54 -20.61 34.02
CA LYS A 354 -20.64 -21.39 34.60
C LYS A 354 -20.30 -22.89 34.69
N ARG A 355 -19.73 -23.50 33.65
CA ARG A 355 -19.35 -24.92 33.65
C ARG A 355 -18.22 -25.20 34.64
N LEU A 356 -17.14 -24.41 34.63
CA LEU A 356 -15.98 -24.61 35.50
C LEU A 356 -16.26 -24.33 36.98
N ARG A 357 -17.16 -23.39 37.32
CA ARG A 357 -17.67 -23.24 38.70
C ARG A 357 -18.45 -24.48 39.18
N SER A 358 -19.12 -25.21 38.28
CA SER A 358 -19.89 -26.41 38.64
C SER A 358 -19.04 -27.66 38.82
N HIS A 359 -17.96 -27.80 38.04
CA HIS A 359 -17.03 -28.91 38.10
C HIS A 359 -15.62 -28.39 37.79
N SER A 360 -14.79 -28.23 38.83
CA SER A 360 -13.44 -27.63 38.70
C SER A 360 -12.41 -28.53 38.01
N ALA A 361 -12.70 -29.83 37.88
CA ALA A 361 -11.82 -30.83 37.26
C ALA A 361 -12.24 -31.22 35.82
N LEU A 362 -12.90 -30.31 35.10
CA LEU A 362 -13.29 -30.51 33.69
C LEU A 362 -12.18 -30.23 32.67
N LEU A 363 -11.08 -29.62 33.13
CA LEU A 363 -9.86 -29.38 32.37
C LEU A 363 -8.70 -29.99 33.14
N ASP A 364 -7.68 -30.50 32.44
CA ASP A 364 -6.49 -31.09 33.08
C ASP A 364 -5.57 -30.05 33.75
N TRP A 365 -5.85 -28.75 33.56
CA TRP A 365 -5.06 -27.64 34.07
C TRP A 365 -5.91 -26.65 34.87
N GLU A 366 -5.31 -26.10 35.92
CA GLU A 366 -5.93 -25.03 36.70
C GLU A 366 -6.06 -23.74 35.88
N VAL A 367 -7.30 -23.30 35.68
CA VAL A 367 -7.60 -22.05 34.99
C VAL A 367 -7.59 -20.89 35.99
N LEU A 368 -6.69 -19.93 35.76
CA LEU A 368 -6.55 -18.74 36.61
C LEU A 368 -7.49 -17.62 36.19
N ARG A 369 -7.68 -17.43 34.88
CA ARG A 369 -8.52 -16.35 34.32
C ARG A 369 -9.12 -16.76 32.98
N ILE A 370 -10.38 -16.39 32.76
CA ILE A 370 -11.09 -16.51 31.48
C ILE A 370 -11.86 -15.22 31.28
N ASP A 371 -11.46 -14.39 30.32
CA ASP A 371 -12.14 -13.13 30.03
C ASP A 371 -12.08 -12.84 28.53
N THR A 372 -12.85 -11.86 28.06
CA THR A 372 -12.74 -11.37 26.68
C THR A 372 -11.46 -10.56 26.51
N LEU A 373 -10.81 -10.67 25.35
CA LEU A 373 -9.53 -10.01 25.06
C LEU A 373 -9.67 -8.48 25.17
N VAL A 374 -10.77 -7.92 24.67
CA VAL A 374 -11.22 -6.56 25.01
C VAL A 374 -12.27 -6.67 26.10
N CYS A 375 -12.09 -5.98 27.23
CA CYS A 375 -13.06 -6.07 28.32
C CYS A 375 -14.41 -5.47 27.89
N GLN A 376 -15.47 -6.26 28.08
CA GLN A 376 -16.85 -5.92 27.74
C GLN A 376 -17.80 -5.96 28.95
N ASN A 377 -17.25 -5.91 30.17
CA ASN A 377 -18.06 -5.80 31.38
C ASN A 377 -18.85 -4.49 31.33
N GLN A 378 -20.17 -4.58 31.56
CA GLN A 378 -21.07 -3.41 31.50
C GLN A 378 -20.90 -2.46 32.69
N CYS A 379 -20.14 -2.86 33.72
CA CYS A 379 -19.80 -2.07 34.91
C CYS A 379 -20.98 -1.28 35.48
N SER A 380 -22.15 -1.90 35.48
CA SER A 380 -23.41 -1.34 36.01
C SER A 380 -23.84 -0.01 35.39
N ALA A 381 -23.29 0.36 34.22
CA ALA A 381 -23.38 1.69 33.61
C ALA A 381 -22.86 2.85 34.51
N HIS A 382 -22.05 2.53 35.52
CA HIS A 382 -21.49 3.44 36.53
C HIS A 382 -19.97 3.26 36.68
N GLY A 383 -19.32 2.85 35.59
CA GLY A 383 -17.89 2.57 35.54
C GLY A 383 -17.42 2.23 34.13
N SER A 384 -16.11 2.20 33.94
CA SER A 384 -15.46 1.74 32.72
C SER A 384 -14.66 0.47 33.01
N CYS A 385 -14.71 -0.53 32.13
CA CYS A 385 -13.86 -1.70 32.32
C CYS A 385 -12.43 -1.41 31.83
N ASP A 386 -11.44 -1.66 32.68
CA ASP A 386 -10.04 -1.57 32.31
C ASP A 386 -9.61 -2.79 31.47
N VAL A 387 -8.87 -2.53 30.39
CA VAL A 387 -8.39 -3.53 29.44
C VAL A 387 -7.27 -4.39 30.03
N TYR A 388 -6.50 -3.89 31.02
CA TYR A 388 -5.38 -4.62 31.62
C TYR A 388 -5.81 -5.54 32.76
N THR A 389 -6.49 -4.99 33.77
CA THR A 389 -6.98 -5.75 34.93
C THR A 389 -8.20 -6.62 34.61
N LYS A 390 -8.97 -6.28 33.55
CA LYS A 390 -10.31 -6.84 33.25
C LYS A 390 -11.36 -6.55 34.34
N GLN A 391 -11.08 -5.60 35.23
CA GLN A 391 -11.95 -5.19 36.32
C GLN A 391 -12.66 -3.87 35.99
N CYS A 392 -13.81 -3.64 36.64
CA CYS A 392 -14.56 -2.41 36.51
C CYS A 392 -13.93 -1.31 37.40
N VAL A 393 -13.52 -0.22 36.77
CA VAL A 393 -13.15 1.02 37.47
C VAL A 393 -14.42 1.86 37.60
N CYS A 394 -14.96 1.92 38.81
CA CYS A 394 -16.19 2.64 39.10
C CYS A 394 -15.99 4.16 39.07
N GLU A 395 -17.04 4.87 38.65
CA GLU A 395 -17.08 6.33 38.71
C GLU A 395 -17.17 6.82 40.17
N ALA A 396 -16.91 8.11 40.38
CA ALA A 396 -17.03 8.72 41.71
C ALA A 396 -18.42 8.42 42.32
N PHE A 397 -18.43 8.11 43.62
CA PHE A 397 -19.61 7.71 44.40
C PHE A 397 -20.18 6.30 44.13
N TRP A 398 -19.55 5.49 43.27
CA TRP A 398 -19.89 4.08 43.05
C TRP A 398 -18.77 3.15 43.51
N MET A 399 -19.13 1.92 43.89
CA MET A 399 -18.21 0.88 44.37
C MET A 399 -18.69 -0.53 44.01
N GLU A 400 -17.78 -1.49 44.10
CA GLU A 400 -18.06 -2.92 43.89
C GLU A 400 -19.06 -3.46 44.92
N ASP A 401 -19.92 -4.37 44.48
CA ASP A 401 -20.85 -5.08 45.38
C ASP A 401 -20.07 -6.10 46.22
N LEU A 402 -19.90 -5.77 47.51
CA LEU A 402 -19.13 -6.60 48.45
C LEU A 402 -19.78 -7.98 48.68
N PHE A 403 -21.10 -8.13 48.54
CA PHE A 403 -21.74 -9.45 48.62
C PHE A 403 -21.49 -10.26 47.35
N ARG A 404 -21.53 -9.64 46.17
CA ARG A 404 -21.25 -10.31 44.89
C ARG A 404 -19.79 -10.72 44.75
N SER A 405 -18.88 -9.88 45.25
CA SER A 405 -17.43 -10.13 45.30
C SER A 405 -17.06 -11.26 46.29
N TYR A 406 -17.70 -11.32 47.46
CA TYR A 406 -17.35 -12.30 48.51
C TYR A 406 -18.17 -13.60 48.49
N LEU A 407 -19.46 -13.53 48.13
CA LEU A 407 -20.43 -14.65 48.18
C LEU A 407 -21.02 -15.02 46.81
N GLY A 408 -20.83 -14.17 45.79
CA GLY A 408 -21.44 -14.31 44.47
C GLY A 408 -20.52 -14.93 43.42
N ASP A 409 -20.63 -14.42 42.20
CA ASP A 409 -19.90 -14.88 41.01
C ASP A 409 -18.46 -14.35 40.91
N LYS A 410 -18.02 -13.48 41.82
CA LYS A 410 -16.70 -12.81 41.80
C LYS A 410 -16.44 -12.02 40.50
N GLU A 411 -17.50 -11.52 39.87
CA GLU A 411 -17.38 -10.64 38.70
C GLU A 411 -17.42 -9.18 39.16
N SER A 412 -16.40 -8.41 38.77
CA SER A 412 -16.26 -7.01 39.14
C SER A 412 -17.40 -6.17 38.54
N ASN A 413 -18.05 -5.37 39.38
CA ASN A 413 -19.21 -4.55 39.06
C ASN A 413 -19.14 -3.18 39.77
N CYS A 414 -20.12 -2.31 39.52
CA CYS A 414 -20.24 -1.00 40.16
C CYS A 414 -21.70 -0.74 40.62
N ASP A 415 -22.36 -1.77 41.15
CA ASP A 415 -23.79 -1.72 41.48
C ASP A 415 -24.11 -0.87 42.73
N TRP A 416 -23.13 -0.63 43.61
CA TRP A 416 -23.38 -0.01 44.92
C TRP A 416 -23.00 1.48 44.93
N SER A 417 -23.92 2.34 45.37
CA SER A 417 -23.58 3.72 45.69
C SER A 417 -22.96 3.83 47.08
N VAL A 418 -21.79 4.45 47.15
CA VAL A 418 -21.04 4.74 48.39
C VAL A 418 -21.92 5.50 49.39
N LEU A 419 -22.79 6.41 48.92
CA LEU A 419 -23.71 7.16 49.77
C LEU A 419 -24.69 6.24 50.51
N TYR A 420 -25.35 5.32 49.78
CA TYR A 420 -26.30 4.39 50.39
C TYR A 420 -25.61 3.39 51.31
N VAL A 421 -24.40 2.93 50.97
CA VAL A 421 -23.60 2.05 51.84
C VAL A 421 -23.27 2.75 53.16
N ILE A 422 -22.86 4.03 53.13
CA ILE A 422 -22.61 4.82 54.34
C ILE A 422 -23.89 4.96 55.19
N ILE A 423 -25.02 5.38 54.58
CA ILE A 423 -26.29 5.55 55.28
C ILE A 423 -26.76 4.24 55.93
N VAL A 424 -26.75 3.13 55.18
CA VAL A 424 -27.17 1.81 55.69
C VAL A 424 -26.21 1.33 56.78
N SER A 425 -24.89 1.52 56.64
CA SER A 425 -23.94 1.15 57.70
C SER A 425 -24.18 1.91 59.01
N PHE A 426 -24.53 3.20 58.95
CA PHE A 426 -24.85 4.01 60.12
C PHE A 426 -26.18 3.58 60.76
N LEU A 427 -27.20 3.25 59.96
CA LEU A 427 -28.46 2.67 60.45
C LEU A 427 -28.24 1.30 61.11
N VAL A 428 -27.38 0.44 60.55
CA VAL A 428 -27.03 -0.85 61.17
C VAL A 428 -26.27 -0.65 62.48
N LEU A 429 -25.29 0.25 62.53
CA LEU A 429 -24.55 0.56 63.76
C LEU A 429 -25.44 1.15 64.86
N THR A 430 -26.36 2.06 64.51
CA THR A 430 -27.32 2.62 65.47
C THR A 430 -28.29 1.56 65.98
N VAL A 431 -28.86 0.72 65.11
CA VAL A 431 -29.73 -0.40 65.51
C VAL A 431 -28.98 -1.42 66.38
N LEU A 432 -27.73 -1.77 66.04
CA LEU A 432 -26.91 -2.65 66.87
C LEU A 432 -26.62 -2.03 68.24
N SER A 433 -26.28 -0.74 68.30
CA SER A 433 -26.04 -0.03 69.57
C SER A 433 -27.31 0.02 70.43
N ALA A 434 -28.48 0.29 69.82
CA ALA A 434 -29.77 0.28 70.50
C ALA A 434 -30.16 -1.13 70.97
N SER A 435 -29.83 -2.16 70.19
CA SER A 435 -30.08 -3.56 70.54
C SER A 435 -29.18 -4.03 71.70
N VAL A 436 -27.90 -3.69 71.67
CA VAL A 436 -26.95 -3.96 72.78
C VAL A 436 -27.36 -3.20 74.04
N TRP A 437 -27.78 -1.93 73.90
CA TRP A 437 -28.26 -1.12 75.01
C TRP A 437 -29.58 -1.66 75.59
N GLY A 438 -30.52 -2.07 74.73
CA GLY A 438 -31.76 -2.74 75.13
C GLY A 438 -31.53 -4.06 75.86
N LEU A 439 -30.61 -4.89 75.37
CA LEU A 439 -30.18 -6.13 76.04
C LEU A 439 -29.51 -5.84 77.39
N ALA A 440 -28.64 -4.83 77.47
CA ALA A 440 -28.00 -4.42 78.73
C ALA A 440 -29.05 -3.92 79.75
N CYS A 441 -30.01 -3.11 79.32
CA CYS A 441 -31.13 -2.66 80.16
C CYS A 441 -32.00 -3.83 80.62
N PHE A 442 -32.33 -4.79 79.74
CA PHE A 442 -33.09 -5.98 80.08
C PHE A 442 -32.36 -6.86 81.12
N CYS A 443 -31.06 -7.09 80.93
CA CYS A 443 -30.21 -7.77 81.90
C CYS A 443 -30.06 -7.01 83.23
N SER A 444 -30.16 -5.67 83.24
CA SER A 444 -30.18 -4.89 84.48
C SER A 444 -31.52 -4.97 85.22
N GLN A 445 -32.65 -5.02 84.51
CA GLN A 445 -33.98 -5.14 85.10
C GLN A 445 -34.20 -6.52 85.75
N MET A 446 -33.60 -7.58 85.22
CA MET A 446 -33.63 -8.91 85.84
C MET A 446 -32.89 -9.02 87.20
N LYS A 447 -32.12 -8.00 87.63
CA LYS A 447 -31.38 -8.03 88.90
C LYS A 447 -32.09 -7.43 90.12
N PHE A 448 -33.36 -7.03 90.01
CA PHE A 448 -34.09 -6.38 91.12
C PHE A 448 -35.25 -7.22 91.72
N GLN A 449 -34.90 -8.31 92.42
CA GLN A 449 -35.73 -8.84 93.51
C GLN A 449 -34.87 -9.36 94.69
N ARG A 450 -34.62 -8.51 95.70
CA ARG A 450 -34.32 -8.93 97.09
C ARG A 450 -34.95 -7.92 98.10
N PRO A 451 -35.43 -8.37 99.27
CA PRO A 451 -36.33 -7.58 100.13
C PRO A 451 -35.63 -6.66 101.14
N ARG A 452 -36.37 -5.64 101.61
CA ARG A 452 -35.99 -4.70 102.68
C ARG A 452 -35.79 -5.39 104.05
N LYS A 453 -34.89 -4.84 104.88
CA LYS A 453 -34.89 -5.03 106.35
C LYS A 453 -34.70 -3.69 107.10
N ARG A 454 -35.22 -3.65 108.33
CA ARG A 454 -35.37 -2.46 109.20
C ARG A 454 -34.18 -2.30 110.17
N ASN A 455 -33.68 -1.06 110.32
CA ASN A 455 -33.54 -0.30 111.58
C ASN A 455 -33.13 -1.03 112.90
N ASN A 456 -31.97 -0.67 113.51
CA ASN A 456 -31.87 0.26 114.68
C ASN A 456 -30.62 0.14 115.60
N TYR A 457 -30.30 1.31 116.15
CA TYR A 457 -29.27 1.84 117.07
C TYR A 457 -28.76 1.09 118.33
N THR A 458 -27.49 1.37 118.66
CA THR A 458 -26.92 1.88 119.96
C THR A 458 -25.47 2.33 119.69
N LEU A 459 -24.83 3.43 120.17
CA LEU A 459 -25.16 4.61 121.01
C LEU A 459 -24.60 4.62 122.47
N LEU A 460 -23.35 5.10 122.66
CA LEU A 460 -22.75 5.84 123.81
C LEU A 460 -21.30 6.24 123.37
N ARG A 461 -20.99 7.45 122.89
CA ARG A 461 -20.99 8.81 123.47
C ARG A 461 -19.72 9.13 124.27
N ASP A 462 -18.91 10.07 123.79
CA ASP A 462 -18.40 11.13 124.68
C ASP A 462 -18.09 12.49 123.97
N THR A 463 -18.21 13.56 124.76
CA THR A 463 -17.79 14.98 124.58
C THR A 463 -18.09 15.77 123.27
N ARG A 464 -18.61 16.99 123.47
CA ARG A 464 -18.73 18.09 122.49
C ARG A 464 -17.70 19.19 122.80
N ASP A 465 -17.48 20.08 121.83
CA ASP A 465 -17.35 21.57 121.92
C ASP A 465 -16.39 22.05 120.81
N THR A 466 -16.89 22.55 119.66
CA THR A 466 -17.27 23.94 119.30
C THR A 466 -16.11 24.90 118.98
N ASP A 467 -16.25 25.54 117.81
CA ASP A 467 -15.77 26.89 117.39
C ASP A 467 -14.30 27.15 116.94
N LYS A 468 -14.20 27.46 115.63
CA LYS A 468 -13.74 28.72 114.99
C LYS A 468 -12.26 29.20 114.94
N ASP A 469 -12.05 29.99 113.87
CA ASP A 469 -10.98 30.98 113.54
C ASP A 469 -9.53 30.44 113.41
N GLY A 470 -8.62 30.94 112.55
CA GLY A 470 -8.63 31.94 111.44
C GLY A 470 -7.34 31.72 110.58
N VAL A 471 -7.26 32.02 109.26
CA VAL A 471 -7.03 33.35 108.62
C VAL A 471 -5.61 33.89 108.94
N ASP A 472 -4.71 34.34 108.04
CA ASP A 472 -4.73 34.85 106.64
C ASP A 472 -3.36 34.54 105.93
N LEU A 473 -2.98 34.88 104.68
CA LEU A 473 -3.10 36.07 103.80
C LEU A 473 -3.11 35.60 102.30
N ILE A 474 -3.96 36.03 101.34
CA ILE A 474 -4.28 37.36 100.74
C ILE A 474 -3.21 37.88 99.75
N PRO A 475 -3.53 38.56 98.60
CA PRO A 475 -4.84 38.86 97.93
C PRO A 475 -5.05 38.18 96.54
N ARG A 476 -6.27 37.82 96.10
CA ARG A 476 -7.31 38.60 95.33
C ARG A 476 -6.86 39.13 93.96
N GLY A 477 -7.67 39.12 92.88
CA GLY A 477 -9.08 38.74 92.61
C GLY A 477 -9.48 39.33 91.23
N LYS A 478 -10.67 39.23 90.61
CA LYS A 478 -12.01 38.59 90.79
C LYS A 478 -12.53 38.30 89.33
N ALA A 479 -13.37 37.31 89.01
CA ALA A 479 -14.84 37.26 89.15
C ALA A 479 -15.58 38.59 88.81
N GLN A 480 -16.70 38.65 88.08
CA GLN A 480 -17.60 37.62 87.50
C GLN A 480 -18.63 38.32 86.56
N THR A 481 -19.26 37.59 85.62
CA THR A 481 -20.58 37.91 84.96
C THR A 481 -20.71 39.22 84.15
N SER A 482 -21.56 39.41 83.13
CA SER A 482 -22.69 38.64 82.56
C SER A 482 -23.01 39.06 81.10
N SER A 483 -23.55 38.12 80.31
CA SER A 483 -24.55 38.28 79.23
C SER A 483 -24.47 39.39 78.15
N LEU A 484 -24.54 38.91 76.89
CA LEU A 484 -25.26 39.49 75.73
C LEU A 484 -24.94 40.92 75.24
N MET A 485 -24.49 41.03 73.99
CA MET A 485 -25.22 41.61 72.84
C MET A 485 -24.41 41.42 71.54
N VAL A 486 -25.11 41.19 70.41
CA VAL A 486 -24.94 41.77 69.04
C VAL A 486 -23.55 42.35 68.66
N SER A 487 -22.96 42.19 67.46
CA SER A 487 -23.16 41.43 66.19
C SER A 487 -22.05 41.94 65.23
N ASP A 488 -21.94 41.34 64.04
CA ASP A 488 -21.19 41.86 62.86
C ASP A 488 -19.65 41.83 62.98
N SER A 489 -18.86 41.59 61.94
CA SER A 489 -19.08 41.09 60.57
C SER A 489 -17.69 40.68 60.02
N ASP A 490 -17.66 39.67 59.12
CA ASP A 490 -16.79 39.49 57.92
C ASP A 490 -15.35 40.09 57.89
N SER A 491 -14.31 39.47 57.30
CA SER A 491 -14.24 38.24 56.48
C SER A 491 -12.78 37.79 56.23
N ASP A 492 -12.61 36.48 56.03
CA ASP A 492 -11.78 35.77 55.03
C ASP A 492 -10.53 36.45 54.41
N THR A 493 -9.33 35.89 54.64
CA THR A 493 -8.58 34.93 53.76
C THR A 493 -7.83 35.58 52.57
N ALA A 494 -6.80 35.00 51.92
CA ALA A 494 -6.15 33.69 52.02
C ALA A 494 -4.69 33.72 51.52
N PHE A 495 -3.89 32.73 51.94
CA PHE A 495 -2.76 32.06 51.27
C PHE A 495 -1.72 32.83 50.41
N GLU A 496 -0.44 32.49 50.66
CA GLU A 496 0.42 31.99 49.56
C GLU A 496 1.43 30.93 50.06
N MET A 497 1.71 29.92 49.22
CA MET A 497 2.66 28.82 49.50
C MET A 497 4.10 29.20 49.15
N ARG A 498 5.09 28.50 49.72
CA ARG A 498 6.52 28.67 49.35
C ARG A 498 7.16 27.37 48.88
N ALA A 499 7.67 27.37 47.66
CA ALA A 499 8.41 26.26 47.04
C ALA A 499 9.94 26.37 47.25
N ARG A 500 10.66 25.28 46.93
CA ARG A 500 12.13 25.17 46.90
C ARG A 500 12.55 23.94 46.04
N PRO A 501 13.79 23.84 45.52
CA PRO A 501 14.14 24.49 44.25
C PRO A 501 14.84 23.54 43.24
N SER A 502 15.11 24.03 42.02
CA SER A 502 16.00 23.39 41.04
C SER A 502 17.32 24.17 40.85
N VAL A 503 18.35 23.48 40.34
CA VAL A 503 19.76 23.93 40.31
C VAL A 503 20.14 24.59 38.97
N ALA A 504 21.17 25.44 39.02
CA ALA A 504 21.54 26.42 38.00
C ALA A 504 22.47 25.92 36.87
N VAL A 505 22.51 26.70 35.78
CA VAL A 505 23.66 26.83 34.85
C VAL A 505 23.93 28.32 34.63
N LYS A 506 25.20 28.72 34.52
CA LYS A 506 25.65 30.13 34.35
C LYS A 506 25.72 30.57 32.86
N PRO A 507 25.57 31.89 32.56
CA PRO A 507 25.74 32.45 31.21
C PRO A 507 27.08 33.19 31.00
N LEU A 508 27.36 33.61 29.76
CA LEU A 508 28.32 34.69 29.45
C LEU A 508 27.90 35.46 28.18
N HIS A 509 28.37 36.71 28.10
CA HIS A 509 28.02 37.86 27.23
C HIS A 509 27.85 37.62 25.70
N GLY A 510 27.23 38.51 24.91
CA GLY A 510 26.55 39.79 25.20
C GLY A 510 26.59 40.79 24.02
N ALA A 511 25.82 41.90 24.13
CA ALA A 511 25.74 43.08 23.22
C ALA A 511 25.11 42.88 21.80
N ARG A 512 24.57 43.90 21.11
CA ARG A 512 23.78 45.12 21.48
C ARG A 512 23.27 45.78 20.17
N ASN A 513 22.12 46.47 20.20
CA ASN A 513 21.52 47.30 19.12
C ASN A 513 20.97 46.51 17.90
N GLY A 514 19.88 46.93 17.24
CA GLY A 514 18.97 48.05 17.49
C GLY A 514 17.70 47.98 16.62
N ILE A 515 16.65 48.71 17.02
CA ILE A 515 15.35 48.84 16.32
C ILE A 515 15.41 50.10 15.42
N PRO A 516 14.69 50.18 14.28
CA PRO A 516 13.42 50.90 14.27
C PRO A 516 12.25 50.17 13.56
N ASN A 517 11.04 50.66 13.82
CA ASN A 517 9.75 50.17 13.33
C ASN A 517 9.43 50.55 11.87
N GLY A 518 8.40 49.89 11.32
CA GLY A 518 7.58 50.39 10.20
C GLY A 518 7.25 49.29 9.18
N ASP A 519 6.06 49.21 8.58
CA ASP A 519 4.75 49.78 8.94
C ASP A 519 3.66 48.94 8.24
N THR A 520 2.39 49.10 8.62
CA THR A 520 1.26 48.36 8.03
C THR A 520 0.89 48.81 6.61
N THR A 521 0.61 47.86 5.70
CA THR A 521 -0.39 48.05 4.63
C THR A 521 -1.11 46.76 4.26
N LEU A 522 -2.44 46.75 4.38
CA LEU A 522 -3.32 45.87 3.62
C LEU A 522 -3.31 46.29 2.14
N HIS A 523 -3.44 45.34 1.21
CA HIS A 523 -4.12 45.62 -0.05
C HIS A 523 -5.06 44.49 -0.48
N ARG A 524 -6.34 44.88 -0.57
CA ARG A 524 -7.43 44.18 -1.24
C ARG A 524 -7.68 44.92 -2.55
N ILE A 525 -7.82 44.23 -3.68
CA ILE A 525 -8.54 44.71 -4.86
C ILE A 525 -9.01 43.50 -5.68
N ARG A 526 -10.20 43.62 -6.26
CA ARG A 526 -10.76 42.70 -7.26
C ARG A 526 -10.38 43.19 -8.66
N THR A 527 -10.13 42.24 -9.57
CA THR A 527 -10.75 42.20 -10.91
C THR A 527 -10.92 40.73 -11.27
#